data_AF-A0A7W0DE58-F1
#
_entry.id   AF-A0A7W0DE58-F1
#
_cell.length_a   1.000
_cell.length_b   1.000
_cell.length_c   1.000
_cell.angle_alpha   90.00
_cell.angle_beta   90.00
_cell.angle_gamma   90.00
#
_symmetry.space_group_name_H-M   'P 1'
#
loop_
_entity.id
_entity.type
_entity.pdbx_description
1 polymer ?
#
loop_
_entity_poly.entity_id
_entity_poly.type
_entity_poly.pdbx_seq_one_letter_code
_entity_poly.pdbx_strand_id
1 'polypeptide(L)'
;MISFKLQLFLIVFCFICFMMFLNLIIKFKLDLKYSLLWFLLIIITISLAVFPNLAEQVAHFIGIETPVNAIFLFGILLTLIIMFSLTRTLSNHQSKIKEISQELGVLKLEVLELKNQQLKTNYHLNNEKVNENE
;
A
#
# COMPACT_ATOMS: atom_id res chain seq x y z
N MET A 1 -17.14 -21.84 -29.49
CA MET A 1 -16.18 -20.81 -29.95
C MET A 1 -16.60 -19.48 -29.38
N ILE A 2 -15.72 -18.78 -28.66
CA ILE A 2 -15.98 -17.41 -28.19
C ILE A 2 -16.19 -16.51 -29.41
N SER A 3 -17.24 -15.70 -29.39
CA SER A 3 -17.57 -14.80 -30.50
C SER A 3 -16.49 -13.72 -30.64
N PHE A 4 -16.05 -13.46 -31.87
CA PHE A 4 -14.98 -12.48 -32.17
C PHE A 4 -15.27 -11.09 -31.60
N LYS A 5 -16.56 -10.72 -31.49
CA LYS A 5 -17.03 -9.47 -30.86
C LYS A 5 -16.70 -9.43 -29.36
N LEU A 6 -16.88 -10.54 -28.66
CA LEU A 6 -16.59 -10.65 -27.23
C LEU A 6 -15.08 -10.57 -26.98
N GLN A 7 -14.30 -11.22 -27.85
CA GLN A 7 -12.84 -11.19 -27.76
C GLN A 7 -12.27 -9.78 -28.00
N LEU A 8 -12.77 -9.07 -29.01
CA LEU A 8 -12.38 -7.67 -29.27
C LEU A 8 -12.72 -6.76 -28.09
N PHE A 9 -13.93 -6.91 -27.53
CA PHE A 9 -14.36 -6.12 -26.37
C PHE A 9 -13.46 -6.36 -25.15
N LEU A 10 -13.15 -7.63 -24.85
CA LEU A 10 -12.27 -8.00 -23.75
C LEU A 10 -10.86 -7.43 -23.91
N ILE A 11 -10.31 -7.48 -25.12
CA ILE A 11 -8.97 -6.93 -25.41
C ILE A 11 -8.94 -5.42 -25.18
N VAL A 12 -9.92 -4.68 -25.72
CA VAL A 12 -10.00 -3.23 -25.55
C VAL A 12 -10.19 -2.85 -24.08
N PHE A 13 -11.06 -3.56 -23.37
CA PHE A 13 -11.29 -3.34 -21.95
C PHE A 13 -10.02 -3.59 -21.12
N CYS A 14 -9.32 -4.70 -21.34
CA CYS A 14 -8.04 -4.99 -20.69
C CYS A 14 -6.99 -3.90 -20.98
N PHE A 15 -6.92 -3.41 -22.21
CA PHE A 15 -5.96 -2.37 -22.58
C PHE A 15 -6.24 -1.03 -21.87
N ILE A 16 -7.51 -0.63 -21.77
CA ILE A 16 -7.93 0.56 -21.02
C ILE A 16 -7.60 0.40 -19.53
N CYS A 17 -7.96 -0.74 -18.93
CA CYS A 17 -7.63 -1.02 -17.54
C CYS A 17 -6.11 -0.98 -17.29
N PHE A 18 -5.31 -1.54 -18.20
CA PHE A 18 -3.84 -1.51 -18.11
C PHE A 18 -3.29 -0.09 -18.14
N MET A 19 -3.75 0.75 -19.08
CA MET A 19 -3.32 2.14 -19.17
C MET A 19 -3.73 2.95 -17.94
N MET A 20 -4.94 2.73 -17.42
CA MET A 20 -5.40 3.36 -16.19
C MET A 20 -4.53 2.93 -14.99
N PHE A 21 -4.17 1.65 -14.92
CA PHE A 21 -3.32 1.09 -13.87
C PHE A 21 -1.90 1.67 -13.90
N LEU A 22 -1.30 1.74 -15.09
CA LEU A 22 -0.01 2.41 -15.32
C LEU A 22 -0.04 3.87 -14.86
N ASN A 23 -1.09 4.60 -15.23
CA ASN A 23 -1.24 6.00 -14.83
C ASN A 23 -1.37 6.14 -13.30
N LEU A 24 -2.06 5.20 -12.64
CA LEU A 24 -2.17 5.16 -11.18
C LEU A 24 -0.80 4.92 -10.51
N ILE A 25 0.00 3.99 -11.03
CA ILE A 25 1.36 3.72 -10.52
C ILE A 25 2.23 4.98 -10.58
N ILE A 26 2.22 5.66 -11.74
CA ILE A 26 3.04 6.86 -11.97
C ILE A 26 2.56 8.03 -11.11
N LYS A 27 1.24 8.25 -11.04
CA LYS A 27 0.65 9.40 -10.34
C LYS A 27 0.79 9.34 -8.82
N PHE A 28 0.73 8.14 -8.24
CA PHE A 28 0.79 7.96 -6.77
C PHE A 28 2.20 7.73 -6.22
N LYS A 29 3.26 7.76 -7.06
CA LYS A 29 4.65 7.46 -6.65
C LYS A 29 4.75 6.21 -5.78
N LEU A 30 3.97 5.18 -6.11
CA LEU A 30 4.02 3.91 -5.40
C LEU A 30 5.45 3.38 -5.52
N ASP A 31 6.06 2.99 -4.40
CA ASP A 31 7.38 2.36 -4.42
C ASP A 31 7.36 1.20 -5.41
N LEU A 32 8.32 1.20 -6.36
CA LEU A 32 8.43 0.25 -7.46
C LEU A 32 8.24 -1.20 -7.01
N LYS A 33 8.65 -1.51 -5.78
CA LYS A 33 8.53 -2.81 -5.11
C LYS A 33 7.09 -3.34 -5.03
N TYR A 34 6.10 -2.48 -4.74
CA TYR A 34 4.70 -2.91 -4.63
C TYR A 34 4.02 -2.98 -6.00
N SER A 35 4.42 -2.11 -6.92
CA SER A 35 3.93 -2.10 -8.30
C SER A 35 4.42 -3.30 -9.11
N LEU A 36 5.60 -3.85 -8.76
CA LEU A 36 6.20 -4.99 -9.46
C LEU A 36 5.35 -6.27 -9.36
N LEU A 37 4.76 -6.53 -8.19
CA LEU A 37 3.87 -7.68 -7.99
C LEU A 37 2.59 -7.56 -8.84
N TRP A 38 2.04 -6.34 -8.93
CA TRP A 38 0.90 -6.06 -9.79
C TRP A 38 1.23 -6.17 -11.27
N PHE A 39 2.42 -5.75 -11.67
CA PHE A 39 2.88 -5.87 -13.06
C PHE A 39 3.05 -7.33 -13.46
N LEU A 40 3.66 -8.13 -12.58
CA LEU A 40 3.78 -9.58 -12.74
C LEU A 40 2.40 -10.25 -12.86
N LEU A 41 1.43 -9.85 -12.03
CA LEU A 41 0.06 -10.34 -12.08
C LEU A 41 -0.61 -10.05 -13.43
N ILE A 42 -0.51 -8.82 -13.92
CA ILE A 42 -1.09 -8.42 -15.21
C ILE A 42 -0.43 -9.21 -16.35
N ILE A 43 0.90 -9.37 -16.33
CA ILE A 43 1.63 -10.14 -17.35
C ILE A 43 1.17 -11.60 -17.36
N ILE A 44 1.10 -12.25 -16.19
CA ILE A 44 0.64 -13.64 -16.06
C ILE A 44 -0.80 -13.76 -16.58
N THR A 45 -1.67 -12.83 -16.20
CA THR A 45 -3.08 -12.84 -16.59
C THR A 45 -3.26 -12.64 -18.11
N ILE A 46 -2.55 -11.68 -18.71
CA ILE A 46 -2.55 -11.47 -20.16
C ILE A 46 -1.98 -12.68 -20.89
N SER A 47 -0.89 -13.27 -20.38
CA SER A 47 -0.30 -14.47 -20.98
C SER A 47 -1.29 -15.65 -20.97
N LEU A 48 -2.00 -15.88 -19.87
CA LEU A 48 -3.03 -16.92 -19.81
C LEU A 48 -4.25 -16.60 -20.69
N ALA A 49 -4.61 -15.33 -20.85
CA ALA A 49 -5.72 -14.90 -21.70
C ALA A 49 -5.41 -15.01 -23.20
N VAL A 50 -4.16 -14.77 -23.61
CA VAL A 50 -3.72 -14.87 -25.02
C VAL A 50 -3.55 -16.32 -25.45
N PHE A 51 -3.17 -17.22 -24.54
CA PHE A 51 -2.91 -18.63 -24.82
C PHE A 51 -3.92 -19.56 -24.13
N PRO A 52 -5.12 -19.78 -24.70
CA PRO A 52 -6.15 -20.62 -24.10
C PRO A 52 -5.73 -22.08 -23.90
N ASN A 53 -4.83 -22.60 -24.74
CA ASN A 53 -4.26 -23.95 -24.58
C ASN A 53 -3.49 -24.13 -23.25
N LEU A 54 -2.78 -23.09 -22.79
CA LEU A 54 -2.08 -23.15 -21.50
C LEU A 54 -3.08 -23.16 -20.34
N ALA A 55 -4.14 -22.35 -20.44
CA ALA A 55 -5.21 -22.32 -19.45
C ALA A 55 -5.97 -23.66 -19.38
N GLU A 56 -6.22 -24.31 -20.52
CA GLU A 56 -6.81 -25.65 -20.59
C GLU A 56 -5.93 -26.71 -19.94
N GLN A 57 -4.63 -26.70 -20.20
CA GLN A 57 -3.68 -27.64 -19.58
C GLN A 57 -3.63 -27.49 -18.06
N VAL A 58 -3.60 -26.24 -17.56
CA VAL A 58 -3.61 -25.95 -16.13
C VAL A 58 -4.94 -26.36 -15.49
N ALA A 59 -6.06 -26.07 -16.15
CA ALA A 59 -7.39 -26.47 -15.67
C ALA A 59 -7.52 -27.98 -15.57
N HIS A 60 -7.07 -28.72 -16.59
CA HIS A 60 -7.09 -30.19 -16.59
C HIS A 60 -6.16 -30.77 -15.51
N PHE A 61 -5.00 -30.17 -15.26
CA PHE A 61 -4.10 -30.59 -14.19
C PHE A 61 -4.70 -30.41 -12.79
N ILE A 62 -5.46 -29.33 -12.58
CA ILE A 62 -6.13 -29.03 -11.31
C ILE A 62 -7.46 -29.80 -11.17
N GLY A 63 -8.01 -30.33 -12.28
CA GLY A 63 -9.30 -31.03 -12.31
C GLY A 63 -10.50 -30.09 -12.46
N ILE A 64 -10.31 -28.91 -13.03
CA ILE A 64 -11.36 -27.91 -13.25
C ILE A 64 -11.93 -28.06 -14.66
N GLU A 65 -13.26 -28.19 -14.75
CA GLU A 65 -13.97 -28.47 -16.00
C GLU A 65 -13.93 -27.31 -17.02
N THR A 66 -13.87 -26.06 -16.53
CA THR A 66 -13.79 -24.88 -17.39
C THR A 66 -12.48 -24.09 -17.16
N PRO A 67 -11.71 -23.79 -18.22
CA PRO A 67 -10.46 -23.02 -18.11
C PRO A 67 -10.63 -21.66 -17.46
N VAL A 68 -11.79 -21.04 -17.67
CA VAL A 68 -12.16 -19.74 -17.09
C VAL A 68 -12.19 -19.81 -15.55
N ASN A 69 -12.75 -20.87 -14.97
CA ASN A 69 -12.82 -21.03 -13.51
C ASN A 69 -11.42 -21.23 -12.89
N ALA A 70 -10.51 -21.91 -13.60
CA ALA A 70 -9.14 -22.08 -13.14
C ALA A 70 -8.38 -20.74 -13.09
N ILE A 71 -8.56 -19.89 -14.10
CA ILE A 71 -7.98 -18.53 -14.13
C ILE A 71 -8.53 -17.68 -12.98
N PHE A 72 -9.85 -17.73 -12.73
CA PHE A 72 -10.46 -16.99 -11.62
C PHE A 72 -9.93 -17.46 -10.26
N LEU A 73 -9.83 -18.77 -10.02
CA LEU A 73 -9.27 -19.32 -8.79
C LEU A 73 -7.85 -18.81 -8.56
N PHE A 74 -6.98 -18.88 -9.58
CA PHE A 74 -5.61 -18.37 -9.49
C PHE A 74 -5.57 -16.86 -9.24
N GLY A 75 -6.40 -16.09 -9.93
CA GLY A 75 -6.51 -14.64 -9.74
C GLY A 75 -6.90 -14.29 -8.31
N ILE A 76 -7.86 -14.99 -7.72
CA ILE A 76 -8.29 -14.80 -6.33
C ILE A 76 -7.16 -15.16 -5.36
N LEU A 77 -6.52 -16.33 -5.53
CA LEU A 77 -5.42 -16.77 -4.68
C LEU A 77 -4.23 -15.79 -4.72
N LEU A 78 -3.83 -15.35 -5.91
CA LEU A 78 -2.78 -14.34 -6.09
C LEU A 78 -3.17 -13.01 -5.47
N THR A 79 -4.40 -12.56 -5.66
CA THR A 79 -4.91 -11.32 -5.07
C THR A 79 -4.89 -11.39 -3.54
N LEU A 80 -5.24 -12.53 -2.94
CA LEU A 80 -5.14 -12.75 -1.50
C LEU A 80 -3.70 -12.62 -1.00
N ILE A 81 -2.73 -13.17 -1.72
CA ILE A 81 -1.30 -13.05 -1.37
C ILE A 81 -0.86 -11.58 -1.42
N ILE A 82 -1.26 -10.85 -2.47
CA ILE A 82 -0.94 -9.42 -2.61
C ILE A 82 -1.59 -8.62 -1.48
N MET A 83 -2.88 -8.86 -1.20
CA MET A 83 -3.60 -8.23 -0.09
C MET A 83 -2.88 -8.46 1.22
N PHE A 84 -2.49 -9.71 1.53
CA PHE A 84 -1.75 -10.03 2.74
C PHE A 84 -0.40 -9.30 2.82
N SER A 85 0.34 -9.23 1.70
CA SER A 85 1.60 -8.48 1.62
C SER A 85 1.40 -6.98 1.88
N LEU A 86 0.33 -6.40 1.32
CA LEU A 86 -0.05 -5.00 1.57
C LEU A 86 -0.45 -4.79 3.02
N THR A 87 -1.25 -5.69 3.61
CA THR A 87 -1.65 -5.63 5.02
C THR A 87 -0.43 -5.68 5.94
N ARG A 88 0.53 -6.57 5.70
CA ARG A 88 1.79 -6.64 6.46
C ARG A 88 2.55 -5.31 6.39
N THR A 89 2.70 -4.77 5.19
CA THR A 89 3.40 -3.51 4.95
C THR A 89 2.73 -2.35 5.69
N LEU A 90 1.40 -2.25 5.55
CA LEU A 90 0.60 -1.23 6.21
C LEU A 90 0.70 -1.34 7.74
N SER A 91 0.67 -2.57 8.28
CA SER A 91 0.84 -2.81 9.71
C SER A 91 2.20 -2.32 10.22
N ASN A 92 3.28 -2.59 9.48
CA ASN A 92 4.62 -2.08 9.83
C ASN A 92 4.67 -0.54 9.79
N HIS A 93 4.03 0.08 8.80
CA HIS A 93 3.95 1.55 8.73
C HIS A 93 3.15 2.13 9.91
N GLN A 94 2.04 1.51 10.29
CA GLN A 94 1.26 1.93 11.46
C GLN A 94 2.09 1.88 12.75
N SER A 95 2.90 0.83 12.94
CA SER A 95 3.80 0.75 14.11
C SER A 95 4.82 1.89 14.12
N LYS A 96 5.46 2.21 12.99
CA LYS A 96 6.41 3.34 12.90
C LYS A 96 5.75 4.69 13.16
N ILE A 97 4.54 4.92 12.63
CA ILE A 97 3.79 6.15 12.88
C ILE A 97 3.47 6.28 14.38
N LYS A 98 3.10 5.17 15.03
CA LYS A 98 2.84 5.14 16.47
C LYS A 98 4.09 5.50 17.27
N GLU A 99 5.24 4.91 16.94
CA GLU A 99 6.53 5.19 17.57
C GLU A 99 6.91 6.67 17.46
N ILE A 100 6.88 7.24 16.24
CA ILE A 100 7.16 8.67 16.01
C ILE A 100 6.17 9.56 16.78
N SER A 101 4.90 9.17 16.85
CA SER A 101 3.89 9.93 17.61
C SER A 101 4.17 9.92 19.11
N GLN A 102 4.68 8.80 19.63
CA GLN A 102 5.09 8.68 21.03
C GLN A 102 6.34 9.51 21.33
N GLU A 103 7.37 9.44 20.50
CA GLU A 103 8.58 10.27 20.61
C GLU A 103 8.24 11.76 20.56
N LEU A 104 7.36 12.17 19.64
CA LEU A 104 6.86 13.55 19.56
C LEU A 104 6.10 13.96 20.82
N GLY A 105 5.36 13.03 21.44
CA GLY A 105 4.67 13.26 22.71
C GLY A 105 5.63 13.53 23.87
N VAL A 106 6.67 12.70 24.01
CA VAL A 106 7.72 12.87 25.03
C VAL A 106 8.47 14.18 24.81
N LEU A 107 8.88 14.49 23.58
CA LEU A 107 9.59 15.72 23.26
C LEU A 107 8.76 16.97 23.60
N LYS A 108 7.44 16.96 23.35
CA LYS A 108 6.55 18.07 23.72
C LYS A 108 6.46 18.26 25.23
N LEU A 109 6.48 17.16 26.00
CA LEU A 109 6.47 17.22 27.46
C LEU A 109 7.75 17.88 27.99
N GLU A 110 8.92 17.44 27.52
CA GLU A 110 10.22 17.99 27.91
C GLU A 110 10.32 19.49 27.61
N VAL A 111 9.87 19.92 26.44
CA VAL A 111 9.84 21.35 26.07
C VAL A 111 8.93 22.16 27.03
N LEU A 112 7.81 21.59 27.43
CA LEU A 112 6.88 22.24 28.36
C LEU A 112 7.49 22.35 29.78
N GLU A 113 8.18 21.32 30.24
CA GLU A 113 8.89 21.31 31.52
C GLU A 113 10.02 22.35 31.55
N LEU A 114 10.85 22.39 30.50
CA LEU A 114 11.92 23.40 30.36
C LEU A 114 11.36 24.82 30.37
N LYS A 115 10.25 25.07 29.66
CA LYS A 115 9.58 26.38 29.67
C LYS A 115 9.08 26.76 31.06
N ASN A 116 8.51 25.80 31.81
CA ASN A 116 8.06 26.04 33.18
C ASN A 116 9.22 26.31 34.14
N GLN A 117 10.36 25.63 33.98
CA GLN A 117 11.58 25.89 34.77
C GLN A 117 12.14 27.29 34.50
N GLN A 118 12.17 27.72 33.23
CA GLN A 118 12.58 29.07 32.86
C GLN A 118 11.66 30.13 33.47
N LEU A 119 10.35 29.90 33.43
CA LEU A 119 9.38 30.80 34.07
C LEU A 119 9.65 30.92 35.58
N LYS A 120 9.76 29.79 36.29
CA LYS A 120 10.08 29.78 37.73
C LYS A 120 11.37 30.54 38.03
N THR A 121 12.42 30.28 37.26
CA THR A 121 13.72 30.96 37.39
C THR A 121 13.57 32.48 37.22
N ASN A 122 12.84 32.92 36.19
CA ASN A 122 12.58 34.34 35.95
C ASN A 122 11.75 35.00 37.07
N TYR A 123 10.76 34.30 37.64
CA TYR A 123 10.01 34.80 38.80
C TYR A 123 10.92 35.02 40.01
N HIS A 124 11.81 34.08 40.31
CA HIS A 124 12.75 34.21 41.44
C HIS A 124 13.72 35.38 41.23
N LEU A 125 14.32 35.49 40.04
CA LEU A 125 15.22 36.59 39.69
C LEU A 125 14.54 37.97 39.76
N ASN A 126 13.27 38.06 39.38
CA ASN A 126 12.55 39.32 39.42
C ASN A 126 12.19 39.73 40.86
N ASN A 127 11.84 38.76 41.71
CA ASN A 127 11.56 39.04 43.12
C ASN A 127 12.82 39.41 43.92
N GLU A 128 13.97 38.78 43.66
CA GLU A 128 15.25 39.19 44.28
C GLU A 128 15.60 40.63 43.92
N LYS A 129 15.45 41.02 42.65
CA LYS A 129 15.69 42.41 42.21
C LYS A 129 14.73 43.42 42.83
N VAL A 130 13.48 43.06 43.09
CA VAL A 130 12.53 43.95 43.78
C VAL A 130 12.98 44.17 45.22
N ASN A 131 13.39 43.11 45.92
CA ASN A 131 13.85 43.19 47.31
C ASN A 131 15.18 43.92 47.48
N GLU A 132 16.08 43.91 46.48
CA GLU A 132 17.33 44.69 46.52
C GLU A 132 17.13 46.20 46.29
N ASN A 133 15.98 46.60 45.76
CA ASN A 133 15.66 47.99 45.45
C ASN A 133 14.78 48.68 46.52
N GLU A 134 14.38 47.95 47.58
CA GLU A 134 13.72 48.47 48.79
C GLU A 134 14.74 48.76 49.90
#